data_AF-A0A6G8Q3B5-F1
#
_entry.id   AF-A0A6G8Q3B5-F1
#
_cell.length_a   1.000
_cell.length_b   1.000
_cell.length_c   1.000
_cell.angle_alpha   90.00
_cell.angle_beta   90.00
_cell.angle_gamma   90.00
#
_symmetry.space_group_name_H-M   'P 1'
#
loop_
_entity.id
_entity.type
_entity.pdbx_description
1 polymer ?
#
loop_
_entity_poly.entity_id
_entity_poly.type
_entity_poly.pdbx_seq_one_letter_code
_entity_poly.pdbx_strand_id
1 'polypeptide(L)'
;MDPERTEDQAKALAATRRILAVMRLEAAGGEEAALTDRDRQLLAGFGPESLADDLATFAEWHRALGTDPDAALAELRERLDER
;
A
#
# COMPACT_ATOMS: atom_id res chain seq x y z
N MET A 1 21.20 -15.35 -3.38
CA MET A 1 20.07 -14.43 -3.19
C MET A 1 20.40 -13.20 -4.00
N ASP A 2 19.55 -12.85 -4.97
CA ASP A 2 19.76 -11.69 -5.83
C ASP A 2 19.44 -10.40 -5.06
N PRO A 3 20.37 -9.43 -4.96
CA PRO A 3 20.17 -8.20 -4.21
C PRO A 3 19.05 -7.33 -4.80
N GLU A 4 18.95 -7.26 -6.13
CA GLU A 4 17.90 -6.51 -6.84
C GLU A 4 16.50 -7.00 -6.45
N ARG A 5 16.31 -8.32 -6.36
CA ARG A 5 15.05 -8.92 -5.92
C ARG A 5 14.67 -8.56 -4.48
N THR A 6 15.68 -8.32 -3.64
CA THR A 6 15.48 -7.95 -2.22
C THR A 6 15.09 -6.48 -2.10
N GLU A 7 15.69 -5.61 -2.91
CA GLU A 7 15.36 -4.18 -2.98
C GLU A 7 13.95 -3.96 -3.56
N ASP A 8 13.61 -4.67 -4.65
CA ASP A 8 12.28 -4.63 -5.25
C ASP A 8 11.19 -5.12 -4.28
N GLN A 9 11.48 -6.18 -3.53
CA GLN A 9 10.59 -6.68 -2.50
C GLN A 9 10.40 -5.68 -1.36
N ALA A 10 11.48 -5.03 -0.91
CA ALA A 10 11.41 -4.01 0.14
C ALA A 10 10.60 -2.79 -0.32
N LYS A 11 10.79 -2.37 -1.58
CA LYS A 11 10.05 -1.27 -2.21
C LYS A 11 8.56 -1.60 -2.35
N ALA A 12 8.23 -2.78 -2.88
CA ALA A 12 6.85 -3.26 -2.99
C ALA A 12 6.16 -3.32 -1.62
N LEU A 13 6.84 -3.86 -0.60
CA LEU A 13 6.29 -3.94 0.75
C LEU A 13 6.07 -2.55 1.37
N ALA A 14 6.97 -1.59 1.12
CA ALA A 14 6.78 -0.20 1.55
C ALA A 14 5.57 0.43 0.86
N ALA A 15 5.43 0.25 -0.45
CA ALA A 15 4.28 0.72 -1.22
C ALA A 15 2.97 0.11 -0.71
N THR A 16 2.89 -1.22 -0.52
CA THR A 16 1.71 -1.88 0.04
C THR A 16 1.31 -1.31 1.40
N ARG A 17 2.28 -1.01 2.27
CA ARG A 17 2.00 -0.44 3.61
C ARG A 17 1.41 0.97 3.53
N ARG A 18 1.90 1.81 2.61
CA ARG A 18 1.36 3.15 2.40
C ARG A 18 -0.03 3.10 1.77
N ILE A 19 -0.23 2.26 0.76
CA ILE A 19 -1.55 2.01 0.17
C ILE A 19 -2.56 1.61 1.25
N LEU A 20 -2.20 0.68 2.15
CA LEU A 20 -3.05 0.28 3.26
C LEU A 20 -3.36 1.42 4.24
N ALA A 21 -2.38 2.27 4.54
CA ALA A 21 -2.58 3.44 5.39
C ALA A 21 -3.57 4.43 4.75
N VAL A 22 -3.47 4.66 3.44
CA VAL A 22 -4.41 5.49 2.69
C VAL A 22 -5.81 4.87 2.68
N MET A 23 -5.94 3.57 2.36
CA MET A 23 -7.23 2.88 2.38
C MET A 23 -7.92 2.96 3.74
N ARG A 24 -7.16 2.84 4.84
CA ARG A 24 -7.70 3.04 6.19
C ARG A 24 -8.18 4.46 6.44
N LEU A 25 -7.41 5.45 5.99
CA LEU A 25 -7.80 6.85 6.11
C LEU A 25 -9.10 7.13 5.34
N GLU A 26 -9.22 6.59 4.12
CA GLU A 26 -10.44 6.66 3.31
C GLU A 26 -11.64 5.98 3.99
N ALA A 27 -11.44 4.77 4.52
CA ALA A 27 -12.48 4.01 5.23
C ALA A 27 -12.96 4.76 6.50
N ALA A 28 -12.07 5.50 7.15
CA ALA A 28 -12.37 6.37 8.29
C ALA A 28 -12.95 7.74 7.89
N GLY A 29 -13.29 7.96 6.62
CA GLY A 29 -13.84 9.24 6.15
C GLY A 29 -12.86 10.42 6.25
N GLY A 30 -11.56 10.15 6.25
CA GLY A 30 -10.51 11.16 6.42
C GLY A 30 -10.16 11.46 7.89
N GLU A 31 -10.71 10.71 8.85
CA GLU A 31 -10.38 10.89 10.27
C GLU A 31 -9.04 10.23 10.63
N GLU A 32 -7.99 11.04 10.79
CA GLU A 32 -6.67 10.58 11.23
C GLU A 32 -6.65 9.92 12.63
N ALA A 33 -7.71 10.14 13.43
CA ALA A 33 -7.88 9.50 14.73
C ALA A 33 -8.01 7.97 14.62
N ALA A 34 -8.50 7.46 13.49
CA ALA A 34 -8.61 6.03 13.21
C ALA A 34 -7.28 5.40 12.76
N LEU A 35 -6.26 6.20 12.46
CA LEU A 35 -4.95 5.72 12.04
C LEU A 35 -4.10 5.28 13.23
N THR A 36 -3.31 4.23 13.03
CA THR A 36 -2.26 3.87 14.00
C THR A 36 -1.09 4.86 13.91
N ASP A 37 -0.25 4.93 14.95
CA ASP A 37 0.97 5.77 14.92
C ASP A 37 1.87 5.44 13.72
N ARG A 38 1.90 4.16 13.33
CA ARG A 38 2.63 3.69 12.15
C ARG A 38 2.03 4.23 10.85
N ASP A 39 0.71 4.23 10.73
CA ASP A 39 0.03 4.76 9.55
C ASP A 39 0.28 6.27 9.43
N ARG A 40 0.21 7.02 10.54
CA ARG A 40 0.56 8.45 10.53
C ARG A 40 2.01 8.71 10.14
N GLN A 41 2.95 7.89 10.59
CA GLN A 41 4.35 7.99 10.15
C GLN A 41 4.54 7.68 8.66
N LEU A 42 3.78 6.73 8.12
CA LEU A 42 3.81 6.40 6.70
C LEU A 42 3.21 7.51 5.82
N LEU A 43 2.21 8.23 6.34
CA LEU A 43 1.54 9.32 5.66
C LEU A 43 2.18 10.70 5.91
N ALA A 44 3.14 10.81 6.83
CA ALA A 44 3.83 12.05 7.11
C ALA A 44 4.62 12.53 5.88
N GLY A 45 4.18 13.63 5.27
CA GLY A 45 4.75 14.15 4.02
C GLY A 45 4.35 13.38 2.76
N PHE A 46 3.35 12.49 2.86
CA PHE A 46 2.79 11.75 1.74
C PHE A 46 1.83 12.63 0.95
N GLY A 47 1.95 12.60 -0.38
CA GLY A 47 1.11 13.37 -1.29
C GLY A 47 0.40 12.49 -2.34
N PRO A 48 -0.55 13.06 -3.11
CA PRO A 48 -1.28 12.33 -4.15
C PRO A 48 -0.36 11.71 -5.21
N GLU A 49 0.74 12.39 -5.55
CA GLU A 49 1.73 11.88 -6.51
C GLU A 49 2.43 10.61 -5.98
N SER A 50 2.68 10.53 -4.67
CA SER A 50 3.30 9.37 -4.03
C SER A 50 2.40 8.14 -4.06
N LEU A 51 1.07 8.32 -4.03
CA LEU A 51 0.12 7.22 -4.13
C LEU A 51 0.12 6.58 -5.52
N ALA A 52 0.20 7.38 -6.58
CA ALA A 52 0.27 6.86 -7.94
C ALA A 52 1.54 5.99 -8.14
N ASP A 53 2.68 6.45 -7.61
CA ASP A 53 3.94 5.71 -7.66
C ASP A 53 3.92 4.41 -6.85
N ASP A 54 3.30 4.43 -5.66
CA ASP A 54 3.13 3.23 -4.83
C ASP A 54 2.20 2.22 -5.53
N LEU A 55 1.10 2.67 -6.15
CA LEU A 55 0.19 1.82 -6.92
C LEU A 55 0.89 1.21 -8.14
N ALA A 56 1.71 1.98 -8.84
CA ALA A 56 2.51 1.48 -9.95
C ALA A 56 3.52 0.42 -9.49
N THR A 57 4.23 0.68 -8.39
CA THR A 57 5.19 -0.27 -7.78
C THR A 57 4.50 -1.56 -7.35
N PHE A 58 3.33 -1.44 -6.70
CA PHE A 58 2.52 -2.57 -6.30
C PHE A 58 2.08 -3.40 -7.50
N ALA A 59 1.60 -2.74 -8.57
CA ALA A 59 1.13 -3.41 -9.77
C ALA A 59 2.24 -4.14 -10.51
N GLU A 60 3.42 -3.51 -10.63
CA GLU A 60 4.61 -4.12 -11.23
C GLU A 60 5.02 -5.39 -10.49
N TRP A 61 5.08 -5.31 -9.16
CA TRP A 61 5.45 -6.45 -8.31
C TRP A 61 4.45 -7.60 -8.42
N HIS A 62 3.14 -7.33 -8.36
CA HIS A 62 2.10 -8.36 -8.50
C HIS A 62 2.13 -9.02 -9.89
N ARG A 63 2.37 -8.26 -10.96
CA ARG A 63 2.55 -8.79 -12.31
C ARG A 63 3.79 -9.68 -12.41
N ALA A 64 4.91 -9.28 -11.79
CA ALA A 64 6.14 -10.09 -11.74
C ALA A 64 5.93 -11.43 -11.00
N LEU A 65 5.00 -11.47 -10.05
CA LEU A 65 4.58 -12.69 -9.36
C LEU A 65 3.55 -13.53 -10.13
N GLY A 66 3.04 -13.05 -11.27
CA GLY A 66 1.98 -13.70 -12.03
C GLY A 66 0.59 -13.58 -11.39
N THR A 67 0.39 -12.56 -10.56
CA THR A 67 -0.89 -12.27 -9.88
C THR A 67 -1.53 -11.02 -10.44
N ASP A 68 -2.87 -10.94 -10.34
CA ASP A 68 -3.63 -9.77 -10.76
C ASP A 68 -3.53 -8.67 -9.69
N PRO A 69 -2.95 -7.49 -10.01
CA PRO A 69 -2.81 -6.40 -9.05
C PRO A 69 -4.16 -5.80 -8.62
N ASP A 70 -5.15 -5.76 -9.51
CA ASP A 70 -6.46 -5.19 -9.18
C ASP A 70 -7.22 -6.12 -8.23
N ALA A 71 -7.14 -7.44 -8.46
CA ALA A 71 -7.67 -8.44 -7.54
C ALA A 71 -6.98 -8.38 -6.17
N ALA A 72 -5.66 -8.23 -6.14
CA ALA A 72 -4.91 -8.10 -4.90
C ALA A 72 -5.28 -6.82 -4.12
N LEU A 73 -5.50 -5.69 -4.79
CA LEU A 73 -5.98 -4.47 -4.15
C LEU A 73 -7.41 -4.64 -3.60
N ALA A 74 -8.29 -5.31 -4.33
CA ALA A 74 -9.65 -5.59 -3.89
C ALA A 74 -9.64 -6.46 -2.61
N GLU A 75 -8.84 -7.53 -2.58
CA GLU A 75 -8.67 -8.37 -1.38
C GLU A 75 -8.13 -7.57 -0.19
N LEU A 76 -7.17 -6.66 -0.40
CA LEU A 76 -6.67 -5.81 0.67
C LEU A 76 -7.76 -4.89 1.24
N ARG A 77 -8.64 -4.37 0.39
CA ARG A 77 -9.74 -3.49 0.79
C ARG A 77 -10.82 -4.26 1.56
N GLU A 78 -11.22 -5.44 1.07
CA GLU A 78 -12.18 -6.32 1.76
C GLU A 78 -11.71 -6.63 3.20
N ARG A 79 -10.44 -6.96 3.36
CA ARG A 79 -9.85 -7.26 4.69
C ARG A 79 -9.81 -6.07 5.64
N LEU A 80 -9.89 -4.84 5.13
CA LEU A 80 -10.01 -3.64 5.97
C LEU A 80 -11.44 -3.43 6.44
N ASP A 81 -12.43 -3.75 5.59
CA ASP A 81 -13.85 -3.63 5.92
C ASP A 81 -14.34 -4.70 6.91
N GLU A 82 -13.66 -5.85 6.99
CA GLU A 82 -13.95 -6.93 7.95
C GLU A 82 -13.52 -6.63 9.42
N ARG A 83 -12.90 -5.48 9.70
CA ARG A 83 -12.27 -5.17 11.00
C ARG A 83 -12.99 -4.16 11.88
#